data_AF-A0A137STX7-F1
#
_entry.id   AF-A0A137STX7-F1
#
_cell.length_a   1.000
_cell.length_b   1.000
_cell.length_c   1.000
_cell.angle_alpha   90.00
_cell.angle_beta   90.00
_cell.angle_gamma   90.00
#
_symmetry.space_group_name_H-M   'P 1'
#
loop_
_entity.id
_entity.type
_entity.pdbx_description
1 polymer ?
#
loop_
_entity_poly.entity_id
_entity_poly.type
_entity_poly.pdbx_seq_one_letter_code
_entity_poly.pdbx_strand_id
1 'polypeptide(L)'
;MAENQLLQNIYQRGVDGKGFGRIRSKGDTALFGGHTTEDMKNRLGVEANRPLADFLPTLTVAAKNLATEMTNYNVENKDLQGEQPITKEHIQNNQSVRDMLGQRGIKPEELPPAEDIKKLERNVTRDERKIEQTSQKLPKNKKLSR
;
A
#
# COMPACT_ATOMS: atom_id res chain seq x y z
N MET A 1 5.88 2.21 -5.31
CA MET A 1 6.43 2.26 -6.68
C MET A 1 5.30 2.43 -7.69
N ALA A 2 4.30 1.54 -7.69
CA ALA A 2 3.06 1.63 -8.50
C ALA A 2 2.30 2.97 -8.37
N GLU A 3 2.02 3.41 -7.14
CA GLU A 3 1.27 4.66 -6.90
C GLU A 3 2.03 5.91 -7.37
N ASN A 4 3.36 5.93 -7.22
CA ASN A 4 4.17 7.05 -7.70
C ASN A 4 4.14 7.13 -9.22
N GLN A 5 4.20 5.98 -9.89
CA GLN A 5 4.06 5.91 -11.34
C GLN A 5 2.66 6.36 -11.78
N LEU A 6 1.60 5.92 -11.09
CA LEU A 6 0.24 6.36 -11.36
C LEU A 6 0.09 7.86 -11.19
N LEU A 7 0.63 8.42 -10.10
CA LEU A 7 0.61 9.86 -9.87
C LEU A 7 1.26 10.63 -11.03
N GLN A 8 2.46 10.24 -11.47
CA GLN A 8 3.14 10.91 -12.59
C GLN A 8 2.35 10.76 -13.90
N ASN A 9 1.87 9.54 -14.17
CA ASN A 9 1.10 9.20 -15.36
C ASN A 9 -0.15 10.08 -15.50
N ILE A 10 -0.95 10.18 -14.43
CA ILE A 10 -2.22 10.91 -14.47
C ILE A 10 -2.04 12.42 -14.36
N TYR A 11 -0.94 12.89 -13.75
CA TYR A 11 -0.62 14.32 -13.70
C TYR A 11 -0.39 14.89 -15.10
N GLN A 12 0.35 14.15 -15.93
CA GLN A 12 0.54 14.48 -17.35
C GLN A 12 -0.77 14.44 -18.16
N ARG A 13 -1.82 13.85 -17.59
CA ARG A 13 -3.16 13.69 -18.20
C ARG A 13 -4.21 14.61 -17.58
N GLY A 14 -3.76 15.70 -16.94
CA GLY A 14 -4.63 16.75 -16.44
C GLY A 14 -5.29 16.47 -15.08
N VAL A 15 -4.75 15.54 -14.29
CA VAL A 15 -5.22 15.29 -12.92
C VAL A 15 -4.30 15.99 -11.91
N ASP A 16 -4.89 16.79 -11.02
CA ASP A 16 -4.16 17.45 -9.94
C ASP A 16 -3.95 16.53 -8.72
N GLY A 17 -3.15 16.97 -7.74
CA GLY A 17 -2.90 16.19 -6.53
C GLY A 17 -4.17 15.89 -5.72
N LYS A 18 -5.16 16.79 -5.73
CA LYS A 18 -6.46 16.55 -5.07
C LYS A 18 -7.27 15.48 -5.81
N GLY A 19 -7.26 15.51 -7.14
CA GLY A 19 -7.87 14.52 -8.01
C GLY A 19 -7.26 13.14 -7.82
N PHE A 20 -5.93 13.04 -7.70
CA PHE A 20 -5.26 11.77 -7.35
C PHE A 20 -5.78 11.23 -6.00
N GLY A 21 -5.90 12.08 -4.99
CA GLY A 21 -6.47 11.70 -3.69
C GLY A 21 -7.90 11.14 -3.80
N ARG A 22 -8.76 11.76 -4.62
CA ARG A 22 -10.13 11.30 -4.89
C ARG A 22 -10.16 9.98 -5.65
N ILE A 23 -9.33 9.82 -6.68
CA ILE A 23 -9.19 8.57 -7.44
C ILE A 23 -8.82 7.44 -6.50
N ARG A 24 -7.73 7.61 -5.74
CA ARG A 24 -7.25 6.60 -4.78
C ARG A 24 -8.33 6.23 -3.76
N SER A 25 -9.00 7.22 -3.17
CA SER A 25 -10.05 6.98 -2.18
C SER A 25 -11.24 6.18 -2.75
N LYS A 26 -11.65 6.48 -3.98
CA LYS A 26 -12.72 5.73 -4.67
C LYS A 26 -12.29 4.31 -5.04
N GLY A 27 -11.04 4.13 -5.45
CA GLY A 27 -10.45 2.80 -5.69
C GLY A 27 -10.42 1.94 -4.42
N ASP A 28 -9.91 2.51 -3.32
CA ASP A 28 -9.89 1.85 -2.01
C ASP A 28 -11.31 1.42 -1.59
N THR A 29 -12.29 2.31 -1.75
CA THR A 29 -13.69 2.01 -1.41
C THR A 29 -14.23 0.83 -2.22
N ALA A 30 -13.91 0.75 -3.51
CA ALA A 30 -14.30 -0.38 -4.36
C ALA A 30 -13.60 -1.69 -3.94
N LEU A 31 -12.31 -1.62 -3.62
CA LEU A 31 -11.57 -2.80 -3.16
C LEU A 31 -12.09 -3.33 -1.82
N PHE A 32 -12.54 -2.44 -0.93
CA PHE A 32 -13.07 -2.81 0.39
C PHE A 32 -14.59 -3.01 0.39
N GLY A 33 -15.19 -3.35 -0.75
CA GLY A 33 -16.61 -3.73 -0.81
C GLY A 33 -17.58 -2.59 -0.43
N GLY A 34 -17.19 -1.34 -0.66
CA GLY A 34 -17.97 -0.16 -0.32
C GLY A 34 -17.58 0.52 1.00
N HIS A 35 -16.65 -0.05 1.76
CA HIS A 35 -16.15 0.57 2.99
C HIS A 35 -15.15 1.68 2.68
N THR A 36 -15.35 2.84 3.29
CA THR A 36 -14.43 3.97 3.17
C THR A 36 -13.12 3.69 3.92
N THR A 37 -12.09 4.50 3.65
CA THR A 37 -10.84 4.46 4.43
C THR A 37 -11.10 4.67 5.92
N GLU A 38 -12.08 5.50 6.28
CA GLU A 38 -12.45 5.76 7.68
C GLU A 38 -13.10 4.54 8.34
N ASP A 39 -14.03 3.88 7.64
CA ASP A 39 -14.64 2.62 8.10
C ASP A 39 -13.56 1.56 8.38
N MET A 40 -12.60 1.43 7.47
CA MET A 40 -11.50 0.49 7.61
C MET A 40 -10.56 0.86 8.76
N LYS A 41 -10.31 2.15 9.00
CA LYS A 41 -9.54 2.58 10.19
C LYS A 41 -10.26 2.20 11.49
N ASN A 42 -11.56 2.46 11.56
CA ASN A 42 -12.37 2.11 12.74
C ASN A 42 -12.37 0.59 12.98
N ARG A 43 -12.53 -0.20 11.92
CA ARG A 43 -12.53 -1.67 12.00
C ARG A 43 -11.20 -2.24 12.49
N LEU A 44 -10.09 -1.67 12.03
CA LEU A 44 -8.74 -2.13 12.37
C LEU A 44 -8.17 -1.46 13.63
N GLY A 45 -8.94 -0.61 14.33
CA GLY A 45 -8.50 0.10 15.53
C GLY A 45 -7.38 1.11 15.27
N VAL A 46 -7.36 1.72 14.08
CA VAL A 46 -6.33 2.67 13.64
C VAL A 46 -6.70 4.09 14.04
N GLU A 47 -5.81 4.77 14.77
CA GLU A 47 -5.97 6.19 15.10
C GLU A 47 -6.12 7.06 13.84
N ALA A 48 -6.96 8.10 13.92
CA ALA A 48 -7.28 8.97 12.77
C ALA A 48 -6.03 9.59 12.11
N ASN A 49 -5.01 9.92 12.90
CA ASN A 49 -3.74 10.51 12.45
C ASN A 49 -2.79 9.52 11.76
N ARG A 50 -3.03 8.21 11.84
CA ARG A 50 -2.16 7.19 11.23
C ARG A 50 -2.67 6.78 9.84
N PRO A 51 -1.78 6.50 8.88
CA PRO A 51 -2.16 5.94 7.59
C PRO A 51 -2.74 4.54 7.73
N LEU A 52 -3.86 4.27 7.05
CA LEU A 52 -4.47 2.92 7.03
C LEU A 52 -3.51 1.87 6.46
N ALA A 53 -2.71 2.25 5.45
CA ALA A 53 -1.80 1.35 4.73
C ALA A 53 -0.82 0.61 5.65
N ASP A 54 -0.40 1.23 6.77
CA ASP A 54 0.54 0.66 7.74
C ASP A 54 -0.03 -0.57 8.48
N PHE A 55 -1.34 -0.80 8.40
CA PHE A 55 -2.07 -1.83 9.13
C PHE A 55 -2.75 -2.83 8.20
N LEU A 56 -2.65 -2.63 6.89
CA LEU A 56 -3.21 -3.54 5.92
C LEU A 56 -2.34 -4.79 5.83
N PRO A 57 -2.94 -6.00 5.81
CA PRO A 57 -2.22 -7.23 5.51
C PRO A 57 -1.49 -7.15 4.17
N THR A 58 -0.38 -7.87 4.06
CA THR A 58 0.41 -7.97 2.82
C THR A 58 -0.45 -8.34 1.62
N LEU A 59 -1.44 -9.21 1.80
CA LEU A 59 -2.37 -9.62 0.76
C LEU A 59 -3.22 -8.43 0.25
N THR A 60 -3.73 -7.60 1.17
CA THR A 60 -4.49 -6.39 0.81
C THR A 60 -3.59 -5.37 0.12
N VAL A 61 -2.36 -5.19 0.59
CA VAL A 61 -1.38 -4.31 -0.08
C VAL A 61 -1.07 -4.78 -1.50
N ALA A 62 -0.89 -6.08 -1.70
CA ALA A 62 -0.67 -6.68 -3.01
C ALA A 62 -1.86 -6.48 -3.95
N ALA A 63 -3.09 -6.62 -3.43
CA ALA A 63 -4.32 -6.37 -4.18
C ALA A 63 -4.42 -4.91 -4.65
N LYS A 64 -4.13 -3.95 -3.77
CA LYS A 64 -4.09 -2.51 -4.12
C LYS A 64 -3.06 -2.20 -5.19
N ASN A 65 -1.86 -2.78 -5.06
CA ASN A 65 -0.80 -2.62 -6.05
C ASN A 65 -1.22 -3.18 -7.41
N LEU A 66 -1.84 -4.38 -7.45
CA LEU A 66 -2.33 -4.98 -8.68
C LEU A 66 -3.38 -4.08 -9.37
N ALA A 67 -4.38 -3.58 -8.64
CA ALA A 67 -5.38 -2.68 -9.19
C ALA A 67 -4.77 -1.36 -9.72
N THR A 68 -3.73 -0.86 -9.04
CA THR A 68 -2.97 0.33 -9.45
C THR A 68 -2.20 0.09 -10.75
N GLU A 69 -1.51 -1.05 -10.87
CA GLU A 69 -0.81 -1.45 -12.10
C GLU A 69 -1.77 -1.64 -13.28
N MET A 70 -2.91 -2.29 -13.05
CA MET A 70 -3.97 -2.41 -14.07
C MET A 70 -4.46 -1.03 -14.53
N THR A 71 -4.61 -0.09 -13.60
CA THR A 71 -5.02 1.29 -13.91
C THR A 71 -3.94 2.00 -14.71
N ASN A 72 -2.67 1.90 -14.32
CA ASN A 72 -1.54 2.46 -15.07
C ASN A 72 -1.55 1.99 -16.52
N TYR A 73 -1.59 0.67 -16.71
CA TYR A 73 -1.61 0.05 -18.02
C TYR A 73 -2.82 0.51 -18.85
N ASN A 74 -4.03 0.51 -18.28
CA ASN A 74 -5.23 0.88 -19.03
C ASN A 74 -5.32 2.37 -19.34
N VAL A 75 -4.87 3.25 -18.44
CA VAL A 75 -4.79 4.70 -18.67
C VAL A 75 -3.85 5.04 -19.82
N GLU A 76 -2.72 4.33 -19.91
CA GLU A 76 -1.77 4.50 -21.01
C GLU A 76 -2.33 3.96 -22.33
N ASN A 77 -2.80 2.71 -22.34
CA ASN A 77 -3.26 2.05 -23.57
C ASN A 77 -4.54 2.65 -24.17
N LYS A 78 -5.44 3.15 -23.32
CA LYS A 78 -6.71 3.76 -23.76
C LYS A 78 -6.61 5.28 -23.89
N ASP A 79 -5.43 5.85 -23.66
CA ASP A 79 -5.17 7.29 -23.64
C ASP A 79 -6.21 8.06 -22.80
N LEU A 80 -6.47 7.60 -21.57
CA LEU A 80 -7.48 8.22 -20.72
C LEU A 80 -6.99 9.58 -20.21
N GLN A 81 -7.81 10.61 -20.38
CA GLN A 81 -7.48 11.99 -20.02
C GLN A 81 -8.45 12.54 -18.98
N GLY A 82 -7.93 13.22 -17.96
CA GLY A 82 -8.72 13.86 -16.92
C GLY A 82 -9.24 12.92 -15.82
N GLU A 83 -9.72 13.51 -14.72
CA GLU A 83 -10.01 12.78 -13.49
C GLU A 83 -11.16 11.77 -13.64
N GLN A 84 -12.25 12.14 -14.31
CA GLN A 84 -13.45 11.31 -14.35
C GLN A 84 -13.23 9.95 -15.05
N PRO A 85 -12.70 9.87 -16.28
CA PRO A 85 -12.47 8.58 -16.93
C PRO A 85 -11.43 7.73 -16.19
N ILE A 86 -10.37 8.34 -15.67
CA ILE A 86 -9.34 7.66 -14.88
C ILE A 86 -9.93 7.11 -13.57
N THR A 87 -10.81 7.87 -12.91
CA THR A 87 -11.54 7.42 -11.73
C THR A 87 -12.39 6.19 -12.04
N LYS A 88 -13.13 6.21 -13.16
CA LYS A 88 -13.98 5.08 -13.56
C LYS A 88 -13.15 3.83 -13.81
N GLU A 89 -12.05 3.96 -14.53
CA GLU A 89 -11.09 2.89 -14.79
C GLU A 89 -10.53 2.32 -13.48
N HIS A 90 -10.10 3.20 -12.57
CA HIS A 90 -9.53 2.80 -11.28
C HIS A 90 -10.53 2.05 -10.39
N ILE A 91 -11.80 2.52 -10.33
CA ILE A 91 -12.86 1.83 -9.61
C ILE A 91 -13.11 0.43 -10.19
N GLN A 92 -13.21 0.32 -11.52
CA GLN A 92 -13.45 -0.95 -12.20
C GLN A 92 -12.33 -1.96 -11.96
N ASN A 93 -11.07 -1.52 -11.98
CA ASN A 93 -9.92 -2.38 -11.70
C ASN A 93 -9.91 -2.87 -10.24
N ASN A 94 -10.20 -1.99 -9.28
CA ASN A 94 -10.30 -2.37 -7.88
C ASN A 94 -11.46 -3.35 -7.62
N GLN A 95 -12.62 -3.12 -8.25
CA GLN A 95 -13.74 -4.05 -8.17
C GLN A 95 -13.37 -5.42 -8.74
N SER A 96 -12.70 -5.45 -9.90
CA SER A 96 -12.25 -6.70 -10.54
C SER A 96 -11.30 -7.51 -9.66
N VAL A 97 -10.35 -6.83 -9.01
CA VAL A 97 -9.43 -7.46 -8.04
C VAL A 97 -10.21 -7.96 -6.81
N ARG A 98 -11.16 -7.18 -6.30
CA ARG A 98 -12.01 -7.58 -5.18
C ARG A 98 -12.87 -8.81 -5.50
N ASP A 99 -13.42 -8.89 -6.71
CA ASP A 99 -14.24 -10.01 -7.15
C ASP A 99 -13.37 -11.28 -7.30
N MET A 100 -12.18 -11.15 -7.87
CA MET A 100 -11.20 -12.24 -7.99
C MET A 100 -10.84 -12.83 -6.62
N LEU A 101 -10.57 -11.98 -5.62
CA LEU A 101 -10.31 -12.42 -4.25
C LEU A 101 -11.56 -13.08 -3.63
N GLY A 102 -12.74 -12.49 -3.88
CA GLY A 102 -14.03 -13.00 -3.40
C GLY A 102 -14.34 -14.41 -3.88
N GLN A 103 -13.98 -14.75 -5.13
CA GLN A 103 -14.12 -16.12 -5.68
C GLN A 103 -13.33 -17.18 -4.88
N ARG A 104 -12.30 -16.77 -4.13
CA ARG A 104 -11.52 -17.65 -3.24
C ARG A 104 -11.91 -17.52 -1.77
N GLY A 105 -13.03 -16.84 -1.49
CA GLY A 105 -13.50 -16.59 -0.12
C GLY A 105 -12.69 -15.52 0.62
N ILE A 106 -11.90 -14.71 -0.10
CA ILE A 106 -11.04 -13.70 0.50
C ILE A 106 -11.72 -12.33 0.35
N LYS A 107 -12.03 -11.70 1.48
CA LYS A 107 -12.59 -10.34 1.52
C LYS A 107 -11.60 -9.39 2.19
N PRO A 108 -10.94 -8.47 1.45
CA PRO A 108 -9.96 -7.53 2.00
C PRO A 108 -10.43 -6.78 3.24
N GLU A 109 -11.72 -6.47 3.31
CA GLU A 109 -12.35 -5.76 4.43
C GLU A 109 -12.58 -6.61 5.70
N GLU A 110 -12.49 -7.93 5.60
CA GLU A 110 -12.65 -8.88 6.72
C GLU A 110 -11.32 -9.47 7.18
N LEU A 111 -10.21 -9.17 6.50
CA LEU A 111 -8.90 -9.67 6.90
C LEU A 111 -8.46 -9.05 8.23
N PRO A 112 -7.83 -9.83 9.13
CA PRO A 112 -7.31 -9.29 10.38
C PRO A 112 -6.24 -8.23 10.07
N PRO A 113 -6.05 -7.20 10.93
CA PRO A 113 -4.97 -6.24 10.75
C PRO A 113 -3.62 -6.97 10.69
N ALA A 114 -2.69 -6.43 9.89
CA ALA A 114 -1.30 -6.82 10.05
C ALA A 114 -0.85 -6.50 11.48
N GLU A 115 0.05 -7.30 12.06
CA GLU A 115 0.80 -6.83 13.23
C GLU A 115 1.38 -5.46 12.92
N ASP A 116 1.20 -4.47 13.80
CA ASP A 116 1.63 -3.08 13.55
C ASP A 116 3.08 -3.10 13.07
N ILE A 117 3.27 -2.89 11.77
CA ILE A 117 4.56 -3.08 11.10
C ILE A 117 5.60 -2.17 11.74
N LYS A 118 5.18 -1.00 12.23
CA LYS A 118 6.05 -0.06 12.96
C LYS A 118 6.49 -0.59 14.31
N LYS A 119 5.66 -1.40 14.99
CA LYS A 119 6.05 -2.08 16.24
C LYS A 119 7.06 -3.18 15.94
N LEU A 120 6.86 -3.95 14.87
CA LEU A 120 7.82 -4.94 14.38
C LEU A 120 9.15 -4.30 14.00
N GLU A 121 9.16 -3.26 13.17
CA GLU A 121 10.36 -2.49 12.80
C GLU A 121 11.10 -1.96 14.04
N ARG A 122 10.37 -1.36 14.99
CA ARG A 122 10.96 -0.89 16.26
C ARG A 122 11.58 -2.04 17.07
N ASN A 123 10.95 -3.20 17.10
CA ASN A 123 11.47 -4.37 17.80
C ASN A 123 12.73 -4.89 17.11
N VAL A 124 12.72 -5.01 15.78
CA VAL A 124 13.89 -5.41 14.99
C VAL A 124 15.05 -4.44 15.21
N THR A 125 14.83 -3.12 15.08
CA THR A 125 15.88 -2.12 15.36
C THR A 125 16.38 -2.18 16.81
N ARG A 126 15.49 -2.45 17.77
CA ARG A 126 15.88 -2.61 19.18
C ARG A 126 16.74 -3.86 19.39
N ASP A 127 16.38 -4.96 18.74
CA ASP A 127 17.09 -6.23 18.86
C ASP A 127 18.42 -6.19 18.09
N GLU A 128 18.49 -5.53 16.93
CA GLU A 128 19.75 -5.20 16.23
C GLU A 128 20.70 -4.42 17.14
N ARG A 129 20.21 -3.35 17.80
CA ARG A 129 21.03 -2.58 18.76
C ARG A 129 21.48 -3.41 19.95
N LYS A 130 20.64 -4.30 20.48
CA LYS A 130 21.04 -5.20 21.57
C LYS A 130 22.09 -6.20 21.11
N ILE A 131 21.95 -6.76 19.92
CA ILE A 131 22.92 -7.67 19.32
C ILE A 131 24.25 -6.95 19.11
N GLU A 132 24.26 -5.73 18.57
CA GLU A 132 25.48 -4.91 18.45
C GLU A 132 26.15 -4.62 19.80
N GLN A 133 25.37 -4.41 20.86
CA GLN A 133 25.89 -4.17 22.21
C GLN A 133 26.40 -5.43 22.91
N THR A 134 25.82 -6.60 22.62
CA THR A 134 26.18 -7.88 23.25
C THR A 134 27.21 -8.66 22.44
N SER A 135 27.37 -8.37 21.15
CA SER A 135 28.41 -8.94 20.31
C SER A 135 29.76 -8.30 20.65
N GLN A 136 30.71 -9.08 21.16
CA GLN A 136 32.08 -8.61 21.32
C GLN A 136 32.61 -8.13 19.96
N LYS A 137 33.11 -6.89 19.90
CA LYS A 137 33.78 -6.38 18.70
C LYS A 137 34.90 -7.35 18.33
N LEU A 138 34.85 -7.89 17.11
CA LEU A 138 35.89 -8.75 16.56
C LEU A 138 37.26 -8.09 16.79
N PRO A 139 38.25 -8.82 17.33
CA PRO A 139 39.57 -8.26 17.59
C PRO A 139 40.15 -7.75 16.26
N LYS A 140 40.56 -6.47 16.23
CA LYS A 140 41.27 -5.91 15.09
C LYS A 140 42.56 -6.72 14.92
N ASN A 141 42.65 -7.45 13.82
CA ASN A 141 43.80 -8.27 13.49
C ASN A 141 45.05 -7.38 13.52
N LYS A 142 45.88 -7.50 14.57
CA LYS A 142 47.19 -6.84 14.63
C LYS A 142 47.99 -7.44 13.49
N LYS A 143 48.26 -6.64 12.46
CA LYS A 143 49.24 -6.99 11.42
C LYS A 143 50.50 -7.47 12.13
N LEU A 144 50.85 -8.74 11.97
CA LEU A 144 52.19 -9.23 12.29
C LEU A 144 53.14 -8.50 11.35
N SER A 145 53.79 -7.48 11.87
CA SER A 145 55.04 -6.93 11.33
C SER A 145 56.12 -8.00 11.51
N ARG A 146 56.59 -8.55 10.39
CA ARG A 146 57.91 -9.14 10.24
C ARG A 146 58.70 -8.27 9.28
#